data_AF-A0A379SXQ1-F1
#
_entry.id   AF-A0A379SXQ1-F1
#
_cell.length_a   1.000
_cell.length_b   1.000
_cell.length_c   1.000
_cell.angle_alpha   90.00
_cell.angle_beta   90.00
_cell.angle_gamma   90.00
#
_symmetry.space_group_name_H-M   'P 1'
#
loop_
_entity.id
_entity.type
_entity.pdbx_description
1 polymer ?
#
loop_
_entity_poly.entity_id
_entity_poly.type
_entity_poly.pdbx_seq_one_letter_code
_entity_poly.pdbx_strand_id
1 'polypeptide(L)'
;MRWPPLVFFPMGGIRSRAHWLDTWQMADDKHDYAFVHMTLKIGAGRSLESRQDVGEMLFGLIKAHFAALMKSRYLALSFEIAELHPTLNYKQNNVHALFK
;
A
#
# COMPACT_ATOMS: atom_id res chain seq x y z
N MET A 1 -18.62 5.60 -6.03
CA MET A 1 -17.97 5.20 -4.77
C MET A 1 -17.16 6.39 -4.26
N ARG A 2 -17.63 7.10 -3.22
CA ARG A 2 -16.89 8.21 -2.63
C ARG A 2 -16.02 7.64 -1.52
N TRP A 3 -14.72 7.83 -1.63
CA TRP A 3 -13.76 7.45 -0.60
C TRP A 3 -14.03 8.28 0.65
N PRO A 4 -13.90 7.71 1.87
CA PRO A 4 -13.82 8.56 3.06
C PRO A 4 -12.69 9.57 2.83
N PRO A 5 -12.85 10.83 3.26
CA PRO A 5 -11.83 11.83 3.00
C PRO A 5 -10.52 11.35 3.64
N LEU A 6 -9.52 11.06 2.80
CA LEU A 6 -8.14 10.88 3.21
C LEU A 6 -7.61 12.26 3.61
N VAL A 7 -8.16 12.84 4.70
CA VAL A 7 -7.77 14.16 5.21
C VAL A 7 -6.25 14.23 5.48
N PHE A 8 -5.59 13.07 5.54
CA PHE A 8 -4.17 12.91 5.86
C PHE A 8 -3.20 12.81 4.68
N PHE A 9 -3.65 12.55 3.44
CA PHE A 9 -2.73 12.37 2.29
C PHE A 9 -3.05 13.35 1.15
N PRO A 10 -2.14 14.28 0.82
CA PRO A 10 -2.39 15.23 -0.25
C PRO A 10 -2.45 14.51 -1.60
N MET A 11 -3.53 14.73 -2.36
CA MET A 11 -3.77 14.07 -3.66
C MET A 11 -2.58 14.17 -4.61
N GLY A 12 -1.99 15.36 -4.76
CA GLY A 12 -0.81 15.57 -5.61
C GLY A 12 0.47 14.87 -5.14
N GLY A 13 0.47 14.25 -3.96
CA GLY A 13 1.60 13.51 -3.39
C GLY A 13 1.46 11.98 -3.46
N ILE A 14 0.31 11.44 -3.86
CA ILE A 14 0.05 9.99 -3.90
C ILE A 14 0.75 9.37 -5.12
N ARG A 15 1.48 8.26 -4.92
CA ARG A 15 2.26 7.58 -5.96
C ARG A 15 2.18 6.06 -5.78
N SER A 16 1.37 5.41 -6.61
CA SER A 16 1.19 3.95 -6.61
C SER A 16 1.86 3.33 -7.84
N ARG A 17 2.53 2.19 -7.66
CA ARG A 17 3.11 1.39 -8.73
C ARG A 17 3.20 -0.07 -8.29
N ALA A 18 3.27 -0.98 -9.25
CA ALA A 18 3.49 -2.41 -9.04
C ALA A 18 4.72 -2.86 -9.84
N HIS A 19 5.46 -3.81 -9.28
CA HIS A 19 6.56 -4.49 -9.96
C HIS A 19 6.18 -5.95 -10.10
N TRP A 20 6.23 -6.46 -11.34
CA TRP A 20 5.98 -7.87 -11.62
C TRP A 20 7.24 -8.68 -11.31
N LEU A 21 7.04 -9.87 -10.75
CA LEU A 21 8.09 -10.84 -10.52
C LEU A 21 7.85 -12.01 -11.49
N ASP A 22 8.86 -12.35 -12.28
CA ASP A 22 8.83 -13.44 -13.27
C ASP A 22 9.58 -14.70 -12.80
N THR A 23 10.40 -14.57 -11.76
CA THR A 23 11.12 -15.66 -11.11
C THR A 23 10.96 -15.53 -9.60
N TRP A 24 10.28 -16.49 -8.98
CA TRP A 24 10.03 -16.53 -7.54
C TRP A 24 9.85 -17.97 -7.07
N GLN A 25 10.02 -18.20 -5.77
CA GLN A 25 9.66 -19.45 -5.10
C GLN A 25 8.89 -19.10 -3.83
N MET A 26 7.74 -19.73 -3.63
CA MET A 26 6.93 -19.57 -2.41
C MET A 26 6.75 -20.92 -1.73
N ALA A 27 6.95 -20.94 -0.41
CA ALA A 27 6.87 -22.14 0.41
C ALA A 27 7.75 -23.28 -0.17
N ASP A 28 7.21 -24.48 -0.32
CA ASP A 28 7.92 -25.67 -0.82
C ASP A 28 7.72 -25.92 -2.33
N ASP A 29 7.16 -24.94 -3.06
CA ASP A 29 6.96 -24.97 -4.51
C ASP A 29 6.08 -26.13 -5.05
N LYS A 30 5.24 -26.73 -4.18
CA LYS A 30 4.39 -27.87 -4.57
C LYS A 30 3.05 -27.49 -5.17
N HIS A 31 2.68 -26.22 -5.16
CA HIS A 31 1.40 -25.73 -5.69
C HIS A 31 1.59 -24.43 -6.49
N ASP A 32 0.58 -24.08 -7.28
CA ASP A 32 0.51 -22.80 -8.00
C ASP A 32 0.20 -21.64 -7.04
N TYR A 33 1.22 -21.28 -6.26
CA TYR A 33 1.17 -20.20 -5.30
C TYR A 33 1.27 -18.83 -5.96
N ALA A 34 0.54 -17.86 -5.42
CA ALA A 34 0.75 -16.45 -5.68
C ALA A 34 0.94 -15.68 -4.39
N PHE A 35 1.61 -14.53 -4.48
CA PHE A 35 1.69 -13.58 -3.38
C PHE A 35 1.65 -12.14 -3.88
N VAL A 36 1.18 -11.25 -3.00
CA VAL A 36 1.28 -9.80 -3.19
C VAL A 36 1.81 -9.20 -1.90
N HIS A 37 2.94 -8.50 -2.01
CA HIS A 37 3.48 -7.68 -0.94
C HIS A 37 3.33 -6.20 -1.29
N MET A 38 2.83 -5.41 -0.35
CA MET A 38 2.57 -3.99 -0.52
C MET A 38 3.23 -3.18 0.60
N THR A 39 3.82 -2.04 0.24
CA THR A 39 4.36 -1.09 1.21
C THR A 39 3.77 0.30 0.97
N LEU A 40 3.20 0.91 1.99
CA LEU A 40 2.82 2.32 2.00
C LEU A 40 3.89 3.13 2.74
N LYS A 41 4.73 3.84 1.98
CA LYS A 41 5.74 4.75 2.54
C LYS A 41 5.16 6.16 2.73
N ILE A 42 5.19 6.67 3.95
CA ILE A 42 4.61 7.98 4.32
C ILE A 42 5.68 8.90 4.93
N GLY A 43 5.43 10.21 4.95
CA GLY A 43 6.28 11.12 5.75
C GLY A 43 6.11 10.86 7.25
N ALA A 44 7.20 10.96 8.01
CA ALA A 44 7.20 10.80 9.46
C ALA A 44 6.31 11.83 10.17
N GLY A 45 5.92 11.52 11.42
CA GLY A 45 5.29 12.47 12.34
C GLY A 45 3.78 12.29 12.51
N ARG A 46 3.19 11.24 11.94
CA ARG A 46 1.81 10.84 12.25
C ARG A 46 1.80 9.96 13.50
N SER A 47 0.76 10.08 14.32
CA SER A 47 0.58 9.21 15.49
C SER A 47 0.51 7.74 15.09
N LEU A 48 0.81 6.84 16.03
CA LEU A 48 0.65 5.40 15.80
C LEU A 48 -0.81 5.05 15.49
N GLU A 49 -1.75 5.61 16.26
CA GLU A 49 -3.19 5.46 16.07
C GLU A 49 -3.62 5.83 14.64
N SER A 50 -3.23 7.01 14.15
CA SER A 50 -3.54 7.44 12.78
C SER A 50 -2.97 6.49 11.71
N ARG A 51 -1.78 5.93 11.96
CA ARG A 51 -1.18 4.94 11.06
C ARG A 51 -1.90 3.60 11.12
N GLN A 52 -2.38 3.18 12.30
CA GLN A 52 -3.18 1.97 12.49
C GLN A 52 -4.53 2.10 11.77
N ASP A 53 -5.25 3.20 11.97
CA ASP A 53 -6.54 3.45 11.29
C ASP A 53 -6.41 3.39 9.76
N VAL A 54 -5.38 4.05 9.21
CA VAL A 54 -5.08 4.00 7.79
C VAL A 54 -4.74 2.57 7.35
N GLY A 55 -3.96 1.86 8.15
CA GLY A 55 -3.52 0.50 7.84
C GLY A 55 -4.67 -0.49 7.82
N GLU A 56 -5.55 -0.46 8.82
CA GLU A 56 -6.72 -1.32 8.90
C GLU A 56 -7.70 -1.04 7.78
N MET A 57 -7.99 0.25 7.52
CA MET A 57 -8.86 0.67 6.43
C MET A 57 -8.32 0.20 5.07
N LEU A 58 -7.05 0.48 4.78
CA LEU A 58 -6.45 0.13 3.48
C LEU A 58 -6.33 -1.39 3.32
N PHE A 59 -5.95 -2.12 4.38
CA PHE A 59 -5.87 -3.57 4.33
C PHE A 59 -7.25 -4.21 4.18
N GLY A 60 -8.30 -3.62 4.75
CA GLY A 60 -9.70 -3.99 4.49
C GLY A 60 -10.05 -3.91 3.00
N LEU A 61 -9.68 -2.80 2.34
CA LEU A 61 -9.91 -2.61 0.90
C LEU A 61 -9.08 -3.58 0.04
N ILE A 62 -7.82 -3.82 0.40
CA ILE A 62 -6.95 -4.80 -0.26
C ILE A 62 -7.58 -6.20 -0.19
N LYS A 63 -8.01 -6.64 1.00
CA LYS A 63 -8.68 -7.94 1.17
C LYS A 63 -9.94 -8.04 0.32
N ALA A 64 -10.77 -6.99 0.30
CA ALA A 64 -11.98 -6.96 -0.51
C ALA A 64 -11.68 -7.09 -2.01
N HIS A 65 -10.65 -6.39 -2.50
CA HIS A 65 -10.21 -6.45 -3.89
C HIS A 65 -9.74 -7.86 -4.30
N PHE A 66 -8.94 -8.53 -3.47
CA PHE A 66 -8.39 -9.85 -3.76
C PHE A 66 -9.30 -11.02 -3.36
N ALA A 67 -10.48 -10.76 -2.78
CA ALA A 67 -11.34 -11.80 -2.21
C ALA A 67 -11.72 -12.92 -3.20
N ALA A 68 -11.97 -12.58 -4.48
CA ALA A 68 -12.27 -13.56 -5.50
C ALA A 68 -11.09 -14.49 -5.79
N LEU A 69 -9.86 -13.94 -5.89
CA LEU A 69 -8.65 -14.71 -6.13
C LEU A 69 -8.29 -15.58 -4.92
N MET A 70 -8.42 -15.06 -3.69
CA MET A 70 -8.18 -15.88 -2.49
C MET A 70 -9.14 -17.07 -2.37
N LYS A 71 -10.35 -17.00 -2.97
CA LYS A 71 -11.28 -18.13 -3.03
C LYS A 71 -10.92 -19.19 -4.08
N SER A 72 -10.19 -18.80 -5.12
CA SER A 72 -9.94 -19.67 -6.29
C SER A 72 -8.52 -20.21 -6.39
N ARG A 73 -7.57 -19.69 -5.60
CA ARG A 73 -6.16 -20.12 -5.59
C ARG A 73 -5.48 -19.87 -4.25
N TYR A 74 -4.33 -20.49 -4.04
CA TYR A 74 -3.45 -20.16 -2.92
C TYR A 74 -2.79 -18.79 -3.14
N LEU A 75 -3.19 -17.80 -2.33
CA LEU A 75 -2.72 -16.43 -2.42
C LEU A 75 -2.33 -15.91 -1.04
N ALA A 76 -1.10 -15.41 -0.89
CA ALA A 76 -0.69 -14.65 0.29
C ALA A 76 -0.76 -13.14 0.04
N LEU A 77 -1.33 -12.39 0.99
CA LEU A 77 -1.34 -10.93 0.98
C LEU A 77 -0.58 -10.42 2.19
N SER A 78 0.32 -9.48 1.98
CA SER A 78 1.01 -8.75 3.05
C SER A 78 1.04 -7.26 2.76
N PHE A 79 0.96 -6.46 3.82
CA PHE A 79 0.94 -5.00 3.74
C PHE A 79 1.70 -4.41 4.93
N GLU A 80 2.58 -3.45 4.64
CA GLU A 80 3.36 -2.73 5.65
C GLU A 80 3.23 -1.22 5.44
N ILE A 81 3.20 -0.47 6.55
CA ILE A 81 3.36 0.99 6.56
C ILE A 81 4.75 1.32 7.11
N ALA A 82 5.52 2.11 6.35
CA ALA A 82 6.84 2.58 6.77
C ALA A 82 6.93 4.11 6.70
N GLU A 83 7.64 4.70 7.65
CA GLU A 83 7.93 6.14 7.64
C GLU A 83 9.24 6.41 6.89
N LEU A 84 9.23 7.44 6.04
CA LEU A 84 10.44 7.99 5.44
C LEU A 84 11.25 8.73 6.51
N HIS A 85 12.57 8.81 6.32
CA HIS A 85 13.45 9.54 7.25
C HIS A 85 12.92 10.96 7.49
N PRO A 86 12.88 11.45 8.75
CA PRO A 86 12.27 12.75 9.07
C PRO A 86 13.01 13.94 8.44
N THR A 87 14.34 13.83 8.28
CA THR A 87 15.18 14.93 7.76
C THR A 87 15.83 14.64 6.40
N LEU A 88 16.01 13.37 6.03
CA LEU A 88 16.76 12.95 4.85
C LEU A 88 15.79 12.50 3.77
N ASN A 89 14.92 13.42 3.37
CA ASN A 89 13.80 13.16 2.47
C ASN A 89 13.55 14.37 1.56
N TYR A 90 14.22 14.40 0.42
CA TYR A 90 14.21 15.52 -0.53
C TYR A 90 13.14 15.30 -1.61
N LYS A 91 12.36 16.35 -1.92
CA LYS A 91 11.24 16.28 -2.88
C LYS A 91 11.14 17.57 -3.68
N GLN A 92 10.94 17.45 -4.99
CA GLN A 92 10.47 18.52 -5.87
C GLN A 92 9.31 17.95 -6.68
N ASN A 93 8.12 18.54 -6.57
CA ASN A 93 6.90 18.01 -7.18
C ASN A 93 5.95 19.15 -7.59
N ASN A 94 5.88 19.44 -8.89
CA ASN A 94 5.02 20.49 -9.43
C ASN A 94 3.53 20.07 -9.56
N VAL A 95 3.21 18.77 -9.43
CA VAL A 95 1.84 18.25 -9.52
C VAL A 95 0.91 18.86 -8.47
N HIS A 96 1.45 19.31 -7.32
CA HIS A 96 0.68 20.01 -6.29
C HIS A 96 -0.03 21.27 -6.80
N ALA A 97 0.44 21.89 -7.89
CA ALA A 97 -0.20 23.07 -8.47
C ALA A 97 -1.63 22.78 -8.97
N LEU A 98 -1.97 21.52 -9.26
CA LEU A 98 -3.28 21.10 -9.77
C LEU A 98 -4.32 20.82 -8.67
N PHE A 99 -3.91 20.72 -7.41
CA PHE A 99 -4.75 20.22 -6.31
C PHE A 99 -4.72 21.13 -5.07
N LYS A 100 -4.53 22.44 -5.28
CA LYS A 100 -4.63 23.46 -4.22
C LYS A 100 -6.07 23.64 -3.75
#